data_AF-X1L7J1-F1
#
_entry.id   AF-X1L7J1-F1
#
_cell.length_a   1.000
_cell.length_b   1.000
_cell.length_c   1.000
_cell.angle_alpha   90.00
_cell.angle_beta   90.00
_cell.angle_gamma   90.00
#
_symmetry.space_group_name_H-M   'P 1'
#
loop_
_entity.id
_entity.type
_entity.pdbx_description
1 polymer ?
#
loop_
_entity_poly.entity_id
_entity_poly.type
_entity_poly.pdbx_seq_one_letter_code
_entity_poly.pdbx_strand_id
1 'polypeptide(L)'
;MNEKTKTGNMEFIPLTNRLGISGTSYMIQLGIINNKWTSVLLRGKKCIALNTYSKDYGDMPNINHIINWALNTIPVPNINPQQIRKTVQLLIKQAMKNKEKKRELIPIKETKSVKLETIPHSELKRPETKGWVKNSVDIKQICYSINKLRKQIDHADIENLSDEFLKELKSLKNKLQETSNCICSQF
;
A
#
# COMPACT_ATOMS: atom_id res chain seq x y z
N MET A 1 -17.60 4.18 3.21
CA MET A 1 -18.35 5.16 4.03
C MET A 1 -17.41 5.71 5.10
N ASN A 2 -17.00 6.99 4.99
CA ASN A 2 -16.14 7.66 5.95
C ASN A 2 -17.01 8.41 6.97
N GLU A 3 -17.03 7.93 8.21
CA GLU A 3 -17.69 8.60 9.33
C GLU A 3 -16.90 9.89 9.66
N LYS A 4 -17.54 11.03 9.39
CA LYS A 4 -17.05 12.36 9.78
C LYS A 4 -17.14 12.47 11.30
N THR A 5 -16.01 12.33 12.00
CA THR A 5 -15.89 12.67 13.42
C THR A 5 -15.97 14.19 13.55
N LYS A 6 -17.17 14.73 13.82
CA LYS A 6 -17.41 16.16 14.01
C LYS A 6 -16.86 16.62 15.37
N THR A 7 -15.73 17.31 15.33
CA THR A 7 -15.33 18.31 16.34
C THR A 7 -15.22 19.64 15.60
N GLY A 8 -16.22 20.53 15.82
CA GLY A 8 -16.27 21.92 15.35
C GLY A 8 -15.73 22.21 13.93
N ASN A 9 -16.59 22.13 12.90
CA ASN A 9 -16.38 22.63 11.51
C ASN A 9 -15.10 22.23 10.75
N MET A 10 -14.19 21.42 11.31
CA MET A 10 -12.93 21.07 10.68
C MET A 10 -12.98 19.62 10.17
N GLU A 11 -12.80 19.44 8.86
CA GLU A 11 -12.85 18.14 8.22
C GLU A 11 -11.51 17.40 8.39
N PHE A 12 -11.54 16.21 9.01
CA PHE A 12 -10.38 15.34 9.10
C PHE A 12 -10.12 14.65 7.78
N ILE A 13 -8.96 14.94 7.18
CA ILE A 13 -8.52 14.30 5.94
C ILE A 13 -7.55 13.16 6.31
N PRO A 14 -7.97 11.88 6.21
CA PRO A 14 -7.09 10.77 6.51
C PRO A 14 -5.95 10.69 5.50
N LEU A 15 -4.73 10.51 6.00
CA LEU A 15 -3.55 10.21 5.19
C LEU A 15 -3.19 8.73 5.23
N THR A 16 -3.59 8.03 6.28
CA THR A 16 -3.28 6.61 6.47
C THR A 16 -4.55 5.79 6.65
N ASN A 17 -4.40 4.48 6.50
CA ASN A 17 -5.39 3.53 6.99
C ASN A 17 -5.37 3.50 8.53
N ARG A 18 -6.42 2.92 9.12
CA ARG A 18 -6.49 2.63 10.55
C ARG A 18 -5.61 1.43 10.83
N LEU A 19 -4.64 1.57 11.74
CA LEU A 19 -3.74 0.48 12.10
C LEU A 19 -3.87 0.14 13.58
N GLY A 20 -4.08 -1.14 13.87
CA GLY A 20 -4.18 -1.64 15.24
C GLY A 20 -2.85 -1.56 15.99
N ILE A 21 -2.93 -1.28 17.28
CA ILE A 21 -1.82 -1.48 18.20
C ILE A 21 -1.92 -2.91 18.72
N SER A 22 -0.88 -3.71 18.46
CA SER A 22 -0.82 -5.11 18.90
C SER A 22 -1.09 -5.24 20.41
N GLY A 23 -1.83 -6.27 20.80
CA GLY A 23 -2.20 -6.50 22.20
C GLY A 23 -3.29 -5.57 22.74
N THR A 24 -3.91 -4.71 21.91
CA THR A 24 -4.96 -3.80 22.35
C THR A 24 -6.11 -3.71 21.33
N SER A 25 -7.28 -3.25 21.77
CA SER A 25 -8.41 -2.95 20.88
C SER A 25 -8.32 -1.56 20.20
N TYR A 26 -7.20 -0.86 20.39
CA TYR A 26 -7.03 0.52 19.93
C TYR A 26 -6.35 0.54 18.57
N MET A 27 -6.76 1.50 17.76
CA MET A 27 -6.24 1.76 16.43
C MET A 27 -5.80 3.22 16.34
N ILE A 28 -4.69 3.46 15.64
CA ILE A 28 -4.20 4.80 15.36
C ILE A 28 -4.39 5.09 13.87
N GLN A 29 -4.78 6.33 13.57
CA GLN A 29 -4.83 6.86 12.22
C GLN A 29 -4.17 8.24 12.18
N LEU A 30 -3.36 8.51 11.16
CA LEU A 30 -2.77 9.81 10.92
C LEU A 30 -3.52 10.53 9.79
N GLY A 31 -3.67 11.84 9.94
CA GLY A 31 -4.30 12.69 8.95
C GLY A 31 -3.95 14.15 9.15
N ILE A 32 -4.68 14.99 8.45
CA ILE A 32 -4.52 16.44 8.48
C ILE A 32 -5.86 17.08 8.84
N ILE A 33 -5.80 18.07 9.74
CA ILE A 33 -6.89 19.00 10.04
C ILE A 33 -6.34 20.41 9.87
N ASN A 34 -6.98 21.25 9.06
CA ASN A 34 -6.54 22.63 8.80
C ASN A 34 -5.05 22.76 8.47
N ASN A 35 -4.56 21.86 7.61
CA ASN A 35 -3.16 21.81 7.22
C ASN A 35 -2.17 21.55 8.39
N LYS A 36 -2.66 21.01 9.52
CA LYS A 36 -1.86 20.56 10.66
C LYS A 36 -1.97 19.04 10.79
N TRP A 37 -0.86 18.39 11.10
CA TRP A 37 -0.86 16.96 11.38
C TRP A 37 -1.75 16.65 12.58
N THR A 38 -2.52 15.59 12.46
CA THR A 38 -3.43 15.14 13.50
C THR A 38 -3.36 13.63 13.63
N SER A 39 -3.19 13.16 14.85
CA SER A 39 -3.33 11.75 15.22
C SER A 39 -4.73 11.52 15.78
N VAL A 40 -5.36 10.44 15.35
CA VAL A 40 -6.67 10.01 15.84
C VAL A 40 -6.54 8.63 16.46
N LEU A 41 -7.06 8.49 17.67
CA LEU A 41 -7.14 7.22 18.39
C LEU A 41 -8.57 6.70 18.33
N LEU A 42 -8.72 5.49 17.83
CA LEU A 42 -9.99 4.83 17.57
C LEU A 42 -10.09 3.54 18.38
N ARG A 43 -11.30 3.17 18.78
CA ARG A 43 -11.63 1.84 19.32
C ARG A 43 -12.88 1.35 18.61
N GLY A 44 -12.71 0.32 17.78
CA GLY A 44 -13.73 -0.09 16.82
C GLY A 44 -14.08 1.07 15.86
N LYS A 45 -15.35 1.47 15.86
CA LYS A 45 -15.85 2.61 15.05
C LYS A 45 -15.78 3.95 15.77
N LYS A 46 -15.58 3.96 17.09
CA LYS A 46 -15.62 5.18 17.91
C LYS A 46 -14.27 5.88 17.93
N CYS A 47 -14.26 7.18 17.68
CA CYS A 47 -13.12 8.05 17.97
C CYS A 47 -13.08 8.33 19.47
N ILE A 48 -11.95 8.02 20.11
CA ILE A 48 -11.74 8.23 21.54
C ILE A 48 -11.11 9.58 21.77
N ALA A 49 -10.05 9.86 21.01
CA ALA A 49 -9.24 11.04 21.19
C ALA A 49 -8.61 11.48 19.88
N LEU A 50 -8.34 12.77 19.82
CA LEU A 50 -7.76 13.43 18.67
C LEU A 50 -6.71 14.41 19.18
N ASN A 51 -5.55 14.44 18.53
CA ASN A 51 -4.48 15.35 18.89
C ASN A 51 -3.91 16.01 17.65
N THR A 52 -3.99 17.33 17.60
CA THR A 52 -3.47 18.15 16.52
C THR A 52 -2.13 18.75 16.94
N TYR A 53 -1.09 18.51 16.15
CA TYR A 53 0.24 18.99 16.42
C TYR A 53 0.42 20.41 15.83
N SER A 54 1.03 21.31 16.60
CA SER A 54 1.39 22.65 16.13
C SER A 54 2.44 22.60 15.02
N LYS A 55 2.53 23.67 14.20
CA LYS A 55 3.45 23.77 13.06
C LYS A 55 4.93 23.86 13.48
N ASP A 56 5.20 24.09 14.75
CA ASP A 56 6.55 24.29 15.28
C ASP A 56 7.44 23.04 15.13
N TYR A 57 6.83 21.88 14.87
CA TYR A 57 7.51 20.59 14.68
C TYR A 57 7.92 20.30 13.22
N GLY A 58 7.79 21.26 12.30
CA GLY A 58 8.14 21.09 10.89
C GLY A 58 7.08 20.34 10.06
N ASP A 59 7.52 19.70 8.98
CA ASP A 59 6.65 19.10 7.95
C ASP A 59 6.01 17.77 8.40
N MET A 60 6.43 17.21 9.54
CA MET A 60 5.91 15.97 10.18
C MET A 60 6.20 15.95 11.70
N PRO A 61 5.23 15.58 12.56
CA PRO A 61 5.44 15.50 14.01
C PRO A 61 6.45 14.41 14.39
N ASN A 62 7.23 14.66 15.45
CA ASN A 62 8.16 13.67 15.99
C ASN A 62 7.40 12.41 16.43
N ILE A 63 7.94 11.24 16.04
CA ILE A 63 7.42 9.92 16.38
C ILE A 63 7.19 9.78 17.89
N ASN A 64 8.13 10.28 18.70
CA ASN A 64 8.06 10.18 20.15
C ASN A 64 6.88 10.97 20.73
N HIS A 65 6.49 12.09 20.13
CA HIS A 65 5.31 12.84 20.57
C HIS A 65 4.01 12.07 20.30
N ILE A 66 3.92 11.37 19.16
CA ILE A 66 2.76 10.52 18.86
C ILE A 66 2.69 9.36 19.83
N ILE A 67 3.82 8.72 20.13
CA ILE A 67 3.89 7.59 21.07
C ILE A 67 3.48 8.03 22.48
N ASN A 68 4.08 9.11 22.99
CA ASN A 68 3.79 9.62 24.32
C ASN A 68 2.32 10.03 24.46
N TRP A 69 1.78 10.70 23.44
CA TRP A 69 0.35 11.02 23.40
C TRP A 69 -0.52 9.74 23.44
N ALA A 70 -0.20 8.73 22.63
CA ALA A 70 -0.95 7.48 22.60
C ALA A 70 -0.90 6.74 23.95
N LEU A 71 0.28 6.67 24.59
CA LEU A 71 0.45 6.06 25.91
C LEU A 71 -0.39 6.76 26.98
N ASN A 72 -0.40 8.10 26.99
CA ASN A 72 -1.15 8.88 27.97
C ASN A 72 -2.68 8.84 27.74
N THR A 73 -3.10 8.53 26.51
CA THR A 73 -4.52 8.55 26.13
C THR A 73 -5.19 7.18 26.30
N ILE A 74 -4.44 6.08 26.15
CA ILE A 74 -5.01 4.74 26.26
C ILE A 74 -5.11 4.35 27.74
N PRO A 75 -6.31 4.07 28.28
CA PRO A 75 -6.50 3.67 29.67
C PRO A 75 -6.18 2.19 29.89
N VAL A 76 -5.01 1.72 29.43
CA VAL A 76 -4.54 0.34 29.63
C VAL A 76 -3.18 0.40 30.32
N PRO A 77 -3.04 -0.19 31.52
CA PRO A 77 -1.75 -0.26 32.18
C PRO A 77 -0.80 -1.18 31.39
N ASN A 78 0.50 -0.86 31.40
CA ASN A 78 1.58 -1.70 30.84
C ASN A 78 1.51 -1.98 29.33
N ILE A 79 1.02 -1.03 28.51
CA ILE A 79 1.17 -1.14 27.06
C ILE A 79 2.64 -1.09 26.68
N ASN A 80 3.08 -2.00 25.81
CA ASN A 80 4.44 -1.99 25.30
C ASN A 80 4.67 -0.82 24.33
N PRO A 81 5.54 0.17 24.67
CA PRO A 81 5.81 1.31 23.81
C PRO A 81 6.39 0.92 22.44
N GLN A 82 7.11 -0.21 22.36
CA GLN A 82 7.71 -0.70 21.11
C GLN A 82 6.64 -1.12 20.11
N GLN A 83 5.50 -1.66 20.57
CA GLN A 83 4.41 -2.04 19.70
C GLN A 83 3.75 -0.80 19.08
N ILE A 84 3.49 0.23 19.90
CA ILE A 84 3.01 1.53 19.41
C ILE A 84 4.00 2.12 18.42
N ARG A 85 5.31 2.10 18.74
CA ARG A 85 6.37 2.62 17.86
C ARG A 85 6.35 1.97 16.48
N LYS A 86 6.25 0.63 16.41
CA LYS A 86 6.17 -0.10 15.13
C LYS A 86 4.95 0.34 14.31
N THR A 87 3.79 0.42 14.95
CA THR A 87 2.55 0.89 14.33
C THR A 87 2.70 2.32 13.80
N VAL A 88 3.21 3.24 14.62
CA VAL A 88 3.40 4.65 14.23
C VAL A 88 4.42 4.80 13.10
N GLN A 89 5.53 4.05 13.11
CA GLN A 89 6.51 4.06 12.02
C GLN A 89 5.92 3.61 10.68
N LEU A 90 5.06 2.57 10.69
CA LEU A 90 4.37 2.12 9.49
C LEU A 90 3.37 3.18 8.99
N LEU A 91 2.61 3.78 9.91
CA LEU A 91 1.67 4.86 9.57
C LEU A 91 2.39 6.07 8.96
N ILE A 92 3.54 6.47 9.50
CA ILE A 92 4.35 7.55 8.97
C ILE A 92 4.83 7.23 7.55
N LYS A 93 5.37 6.03 7.32
CA LYS A 93 5.77 5.59 5.98
C LYS A 93 4.61 5.62 4.99
N GLN A 94 3.41 5.21 5.41
CA GLN A 94 2.20 5.30 4.59
C GLN A 94 1.79 6.75 4.32
N ALA A 95 1.82 7.60 5.35
CA ALA A 95 1.40 8.99 5.25
C ALA A 95 2.30 9.78 4.31
N MET A 96 3.62 9.56 4.35
CA MET A 96 4.59 10.17 3.44
C MET A 96 4.35 9.74 2.00
N LYS A 97 4.23 8.43 1.74
CA LYS A 97 3.89 7.91 0.41
C LYS A 97 2.58 8.48 -0.14
N ASN A 98 1.57 8.62 0.71
CA ASN A 98 0.27 9.15 0.30
C ASN A 98 0.29 10.68 0.12
N LYS A 99 1.14 11.40 0.86
CA LYS A 99 1.37 12.84 0.70
C LYS A 99 2.08 13.12 -0.64
N GLU A 100 3.07 12.31 -1.00
CA GLU A 100 3.79 12.38 -2.29
C GLU A 100 2.86 12.10 -3.47
N LYS A 101 2.12 10.98 -3.44
CA LYS A 101 1.13 10.66 -4.48
C LYS A 101 0.06 11.75 -4.66
N LYS A 102 -0.38 12.37 -3.56
CA LYS A 102 -1.34 13.49 -3.62
C LYS A 102 -0.72 14.77 -4.20
N ARG A 103 0.60 14.95 -4.14
CA ARG A 103 1.30 16.07 -4.82
C ARG A 103 1.41 15.83 -6.32
N GLU A 104 1.68 14.59 -6.74
CA GLU A 104 1.76 14.21 -8.17
C GLU A 104 0.41 14.27 -8.90
N LEU A 105 -0.70 14.07 -8.17
CA LEU A 105 -2.07 14.12 -8.69
C LEU A 105 -2.69 15.54 -8.68
N ILE A 106 -1.91 16.61 -8.56
CA ILE A 106 -2.40 17.98 -8.82
C ILE A 106 -1.99 18.37 -10.25
N PRO A 107 -2.72 17.95 -11.31
CA PRO A 107 -2.61 18.61 -12.59
C PRO A 107 -3.36 19.96 -12.48
N ILE A 108 -2.60 21.04 -12.57
CA ILE A 108 -2.98 22.39 -13.05
C ILE A 108 -4.49 22.69 -12.95
N LYS A 109 -4.95 23.13 -11.77
CA LYS A 109 -6.28 23.76 -11.59
C LYS A 109 -6.29 25.23 -12.05
N GLU A 110 -5.66 25.50 -13.18
CA GLU A 110 -5.78 26.77 -13.89
C GLU A 110 -5.97 26.50 -15.37
N THR A 111 -7.20 26.25 -15.78
CA THR A 111 -7.65 26.72 -17.09
C THR A 111 -9.11 27.11 -16.98
N LYS A 112 -9.33 28.40 -17.20
CA LYS A 112 -10.62 29.05 -17.45
C LYS A 112 -11.43 28.19 -18.43
N SER A 113 -12.74 28.20 -18.26
CA SER A 113 -13.72 27.69 -19.22
C SER A 113 -13.52 28.34 -20.60
N VAL A 114 -12.70 27.74 -21.45
CA VAL A 114 -12.61 28.08 -22.87
C VAL A 114 -13.61 27.18 -23.57
N LYS A 115 -14.68 27.78 -24.11
CA LYS A 115 -15.61 27.10 -25.03
C LYS A 115 -14.80 26.70 -26.27
N LEU A 116 -14.65 25.39 -26.50
CA LEU A 116 -14.02 24.88 -27.70
C LEU A 116 -15.06 24.87 -28.83
N GLU A 117 -14.78 25.57 -29.92
CA GLU A 117 -15.51 25.47 -31.18
C GLU A 117 -15.28 24.08 -31.80
N THR A 118 -16.36 23.44 -32.23
CA THR A 118 -16.36 22.12 -32.86
C THR A 118 -15.70 22.17 -34.23
N ILE A 119 -14.56 21.49 -34.38
CA ILE A 119 -13.88 21.26 -35.66
C ILE A 119 -14.60 20.10 -36.40
N PRO A 120 -14.96 20.24 -37.69
CA PRO A 120 -15.66 19.20 -38.44
C PRO A 120 -14.80 17.96 -38.71
N HIS A 121 -15.47 16.80 -38.70
CA HIS A 121 -14.92 15.45 -38.54
C HIS A 121 -14.08 14.87 -39.70
N SER A 122 -13.69 15.67 -40.70
CA SER A 122 -13.21 15.15 -41.99
C SER A 122 -11.69 15.08 -42.19
N GLU A 123 -10.85 15.46 -41.21
CA GLU A 123 -9.38 15.51 -41.42
C GLU A 123 -8.52 14.85 -40.31
N LEU A 124 -9.05 13.89 -39.56
CA LEU A 124 -8.22 13.09 -38.65
C LEU A 124 -7.45 12.00 -39.40
N LYS A 125 -6.33 12.37 -40.04
CA LYS A 125 -5.31 11.38 -40.44
C LYS A 125 -4.66 10.81 -39.17
N ARG A 126 -5.09 9.61 -38.74
CA ARG A 126 -4.41 8.88 -37.67
C ARG A 126 -3.05 8.41 -38.17
N PRO A 127 -1.93 8.73 -37.49
CA PRO A 127 -0.67 8.06 -37.76
C PRO A 127 -0.78 6.60 -37.31
N GLU A 128 -0.41 5.66 -38.20
CA GLU A 128 -0.31 4.24 -37.87
C GLU A 128 0.71 4.05 -36.75
N THR A 129 0.24 3.55 -35.61
CA THR A 129 1.09 3.23 -34.47
C THR A 129 2.02 2.08 -34.87
N LYS A 130 3.32 2.37 -35.05
CA LYS A 130 4.38 1.35 -34.95
C LYS A 130 4.38 0.82 -33.53
N GLY A 131 3.63 -0.26 -33.31
CA GLY A 131 3.63 -1.00 -32.06
C GLY A 131 5.04 -1.46 -31.72
N TRP A 132 5.48 -1.20 -30.49
CA TRP A 132 6.64 -1.88 -29.92
C TRP A 132 6.31 -3.38 -29.83
N VAL A 133 6.73 -4.15 -30.83
CA VAL A 133 6.83 -5.60 -30.72
C VAL A 133 8.20 -5.90 -30.09
N LYS A 134 8.20 -6.26 -28.81
CA LYS A 134 9.25 -7.09 -28.23
C LYS A 134 8.59 -8.37 -27.71
N ASN A 135 8.54 -9.34 -28.62
CA ASN A 135 8.37 -10.78 -28.40
C ASN A 135 7.43 -11.13 -27.24
N SER A 136 6.13 -11.22 -27.54
CA SER A 136 5.19 -11.95 -26.69
C SER A 136 5.61 -13.42 -26.71
N VAL A 137 6.50 -13.81 -25.80
CA VAL A 137 6.61 -15.22 -25.46
C VAL A 137 5.23 -15.59 -24.93
N ASP A 138 4.53 -16.47 -25.64
CA ASP A 138 3.17 -16.87 -25.31
C ASP A 138 3.18 -17.42 -23.88
N ILE A 139 2.75 -16.60 -22.92
CA ILE A 139 2.80 -16.91 -21.49
C ILE A 139 2.06 -18.22 -21.22
N LYS A 140 1.01 -18.50 -22.00
CA LYS A 140 0.26 -19.76 -21.97
C LYS A 140 1.12 -20.97 -22.35
N GLN A 141 1.99 -20.84 -23.36
CA GLN A 141 2.89 -21.91 -23.81
C GLN A 141 4.00 -22.18 -22.80
N ILE A 142 4.51 -21.12 -22.14
CA ILE A 142 5.45 -21.24 -21.02
C ILE A 142 4.79 -21.94 -19.83
N CYS A 143 3.60 -21.48 -19.40
CA CYS A 143 2.87 -22.09 -18.28
C CYS A 143 2.53 -23.56 -18.54
N TYR A 144 2.16 -23.91 -19.77
CA TYR A 144 1.92 -25.30 -20.16
C TYR A 144 3.20 -26.16 -20.06
N SER A 145 4.33 -25.62 -20.54
CA SER A 145 5.63 -26.32 -20.50
C SER A 145 6.13 -26.51 -19.06
N ILE A 146 5.98 -25.48 -18.20
CA ILE A 146 6.33 -25.54 -16.77
C ILE A 146 5.51 -26.61 -16.05
N ASN A 147 4.20 -26.66 -16.27
CA ASN A 147 3.34 -27.65 -15.63
C ASN A 147 3.61 -29.09 -16.12
N LYS A 148 4.00 -29.26 -17.40
CA LYS A 148 4.41 -30.55 -17.93
C LYS A 148 5.70 -31.05 -17.28
N LEU A 149 6.71 -30.18 -17.13
CA LEU A 149 7.97 -30.51 -16.44
C LEU A 149 7.74 -30.84 -14.97
N ARG A 150 6.86 -30.11 -14.29
CA ARG A 150 6.50 -30.38 -12.88
C ARG A 150 5.95 -31.79 -12.70
N LYS A 151 5.02 -32.21 -13.56
CA LYS A 151 4.47 -33.59 -13.51
C LYS A 151 5.55 -34.65 -13.74
N GLN A 152 6.51 -34.40 -14.63
CA GLN A 152 7.62 -35.33 -14.87
C GLN A 152 8.54 -35.45 -13.65
N ILE A 153 8.77 -34.36 -12.91
CA ILE A 153 9.55 -34.37 -11.67
C ILE A 153 8.79 -35.09 -10.55
N ASP A 154 7.48 -34.91 -10.45
CA ASP A 154 6.66 -35.57 -9.41
C ASP A 154 6.50 -37.08 -9.65
N HIS A 155 6.71 -37.57 -10.88
CA HIS A 155 6.67 -39.00 -11.25
C HIS A 155 8.06 -39.65 -11.36
N ALA A 156 9.15 -38.92 -11.13
CA ALA A 156 10.48 -39.51 -11.12
C ALA A 156 10.71 -40.22 -9.78
N ASP A 157 11.06 -41.51 -9.82
CA ASP A 157 11.34 -42.29 -8.61
C ASP A 157 12.65 -41.80 -7.96
N ILE A 158 12.49 -41.16 -6.80
CA ILE A 158 13.52 -40.44 -6.05
C ILE A 158 14.43 -41.38 -5.23
N GLU A 159 14.13 -42.67 -5.17
CA GLU A 159 14.69 -43.59 -4.18
C GLU A 159 16.14 -44.04 -4.41
N ASN A 160 16.80 -43.63 -5.50
CA ASN A 160 18.21 -43.98 -5.77
C ASN A 160 19.13 -42.79 -6.11
N LEU A 161 18.76 -41.55 -5.75
CA LEU A 161 19.59 -40.38 -6.01
C LEU A 161 20.31 -39.86 -4.76
N SER A 162 21.60 -39.53 -4.93
CA SER A 162 22.46 -38.92 -3.91
C SER A 162 21.77 -37.70 -3.25
N ASP A 163 21.89 -37.59 -1.92
CA ASP A 163 21.25 -36.56 -1.09
C ASP A 163 21.53 -35.12 -1.56
N GLU A 164 22.65 -34.90 -2.25
CA GLU A 164 23.02 -33.60 -2.80
C GLU A 164 22.12 -33.21 -3.99
N PHE A 165 21.81 -34.17 -4.87
CA PHE A 165 20.88 -33.97 -5.97
C PHE A 165 19.44 -33.79 -5.49
N LEU A 166 19.05 -34.43 -4.39
CA LEU A 166 17.73 -34.25 -3.78
C LEU A 166 17.53 -32.84 -3.23
N LYS A 167 18.58 -32.23 -2.69
CA LYS A 167 18.54 -30.83 -2.23
C LYS A 167 18.42 -29.86 -3.40
N GLU A 168 19.16 -30.08 -4.49
CA GLU A 168 19.03 -29.26 -5.69
C GLU A 168 17.66 -29.38 -6.35
N LEU A 169 17.12 -30.60 -6.45
CA LEU A 169 15.78 -30.83 -7.00
C LEU A 169 14.68 -30.16 -6.15
N LYS A 170 14.78 -30.23 -4.82
CA LYS A 170 13.84 -29.51 -3.92
C LYS A 170 13.97 -28.00 -4.07
N SER A 171 15.18 -27.47 -4.21
CA SER A 171 15.44 -26.06 -4.44
C SER A 171 14.84 -25.57 -5.77
N LEU A 172 15.03 -26.36 -6.84
CA LEU A 172 14.43 -26.10 -8.16
C LEU A 172 12.90 -26.16 -8.13
N LYS A 173 12.32 -27.14 -7.43
CA LYS A 173 10.86 -27.25 -7.24
C LYS A 173 10.27 -26.02 -6.57
N ASN A 174 10.92 -25.50 -5.53
CA ASN A 174 10.46 -24.30 -4.83
C ASN A 174 10.56 -23.04 -5.70
N LYS A 175 11.67 -22.87 -6.44
CA LYS A 175 11.84 -21.74 -7.37
C LYS A 175 10.80 -21.77 -8.50
N LEU A 176 10.44 -22.95 -9.00
CA LEU A 176 9.36 -23.10 -9.99
C LEU A 176 7.98 -22.78 -9.42
N GLN A 177 7.74 -23.08 -8.13
CA GLN A 177 6.48 -22.74 -7.47
C GLN A 177 6.33 -21.23 -7.27
N GLU A 178 7.41 -20.54 -6.92
CA GLU A 178 7.44 -19.08 -6.80
C GLU A 178 7.17 -18.39 -8.15
N THR A 179 7.78 -18.86 -9.23
CA THR A 179 7.56 -18.27 -10.57
C THR A 179 6.15 -18.51 -11.09
N SER A 180 5.56 -19.68 -10.84
CA SER A 180 4.15 -19.97 -11.18
C SER A 180 3.17 -19.04 -10.45
N ASN A 181 3.43 -18.73 -9.17
CA ASN A 181 2.56 -17.87 -8.35
C ASN A 181 2.68 -16.38 -8.73
N CYS A 182 3.88 -15.94 -9.14
CA CYS A 182 4.10 -14.59 -9.64
C CYS A 182 3.36 -14.31 -10.98
N ILE A 183 3.24 -15.32 -11.86
CA ILE A 183 2.54 -15.14 -13.15
C ILE A 183 1.02 -15.12 -12.97
N CYS A 184 0.47 -15.90 -12.02
CA CYS A 184 -0.98 -15.94 -11.79
C CYS A 184 -1.54 -14.75 -10.99
N SER A 185 -0.69 -13.88 -10.43
CA SER A 185 -1.11 -12.71 -9.63
C SER A 185 -1.13 -11.39 -10.41
N GLN A 186 -0.78 -11.43 -11.71
CA GLN A 186 -0.79 -10.27 -12.62
C GLN A 186 -1.99 -10.26 -13.60
N PHE A 187 -2.94 -11.19 -13.46
CA PHE A 187 -4.21 -11.23 -14.18
C PHE A 187 -5.39 -11.13 -13.22
#